data_AF-A0A5P9H179-F1
#
_entry.id   AF-A0A5P9H179-F1
#
_cell.length_a   1.000
_cell.length_b   1.000
_cell.length_c   1.000
_cell.angle_alpha   90.00
_cell.angle_beta   90.00
_cell.angle_gamma   90.00
#
_symmetry.space_group_name_H-M   'P 1'
#
loop_
_entity.id
_entity.type
_entity.pdbx_description
1 polymer ?
#
loop_
_entity_poly.entity_id
_entity_poly.type
_entity_poly.pdbx_seq_one_letter_code
_entity_poly.pdbx_strand_id
1 'polypeptide(L)'
;MSGAPLSEAAMRDSLLDIRLPPGGALDAVADVLVSAGLAGCTALVVIGGLRLAFTRRRAAMTLGLEARIAALAELPEDARRVGLLHLLRQVAPERYDALRPNLYRRDAEIDVEAEVRAHV
;
A
#
# COMPACT_ATOMS: atom_id res chain seq x y z
N MET A 1 -69.07 -26.07 -9.65
CA MET A 1 -68.07 -25.02 -9.34
C MET A 1 -67.70 -25.17 -7.87
N SER A 2 -66.73 -26.03 -7.56
CA SER A 2 -66.32 -26.34 -6.18
C SER A 2 -65.24 -25.33 -5.74
N GLY A 3 -65.64 -24.35 -4.93
CA GLY A 3 -64.72 -23.42 -4.28
C GLY A 3 -64.07 -24.07 -3.06
N ALA A 4 -63.00 -24.85 -3.27
CA ALA A 4 -62.15 -25.30 -2.18
C ALA A 4 -61.23 -24.13 -1.73
N PRO A 5 -61.02 -23.91 -0.42
CA PRO A 5 -60.13 -22.87 0.04
C PRO A 5 -58.69 -23.16 -0.40
N LEU A 6 -58.01 -22.14 -0.93
CA LEU A 6 -56.58 -22.20 -1.27
C LEU A 6 -55.78 -22.62 -0.03
N SER A 7 -54.97 -23.67 -0.17
CA SER A 7 -54.07 -24.09 0.91
C SER A 7 -53.02 -23.00 1.19
N GLU A 8 -52.59 -22.87 2.45
CA GLU A 8 -51.56 -21.89 2.86
C GLU A 8 -50.26 -22.05 2.05
N ALA A 9 -49.91 -23.29 1.70
CA ALA A 9 -48.74 -23.59 0.86
C ALA A 9 -48.90 -23.01 -0.55
N ALA A 10 -50.07 -23.17 -1.18
CA ALA A 10 -50.37 -22.58 -2.49
C ALA A 10 -50.39 -21.04 -2.45
N MET A 11 -50.86 -20.46 -1.34
CA MET A 11 -50.83 -19.02 -1.13
C MET A 11 -49.39 -18.50 -1.03
N ARG A 12 -48.52 -19.15 -0.23
CA ARG A 12 -47.10 -18.79 -0.11
C ARG A 12 -46.34 -18.94 -1.42
N ASP A 13 -46.60 -20.00 -2.17
CA ASP A 13 -45.94 -20.25 -3.46
C ASP A 13 -46.31 -19.14 -4.47
N SER A 14 -47.57 -18.71 -4.50
CA SER A 14 -48.00 -17.59 -5.36
C SER A 14 -47.36 -16.24 -5.00
N LEU A 15 -47.00 -16.03 -3.73
CA LEU A 15 -46.32 -14.80 -3.28
C LEU A 15 -44.85 -14.76 -3.71
N LEU A 16 -44.22 -15.93 -3.82
CA LEU A 16 -42.82 -16.05 -4.26
C LEU A 16 -42.70 -16.07 -5.79
N ASP A 17 -43.77 -16.41 -6.51
CA ASP A 17 -43.81 -16.41 -7.97
C ASP A 17 -44.08 -15.01 -8.59
N ILE A 18 -44.04 -13.94 -7.77
CA ILE A 18 -44.09 -12.56 -8.27
C ILE A 18 -42.76 -12.24 -8.96
N ARG A 19 -42.71 -12.52 -10.26
CA ARG A 19 -41.63 -12.08 -11.15
C ARG A 19 -41.85 -10.61 -11.48
N LEU A 20 -40.84 -9.77 -11.22
CA LEU A 20 -40.80 -8.42 -11.79
C LEU A 20 -40.58 -8.53 -13.31
N PRO A 21 -41.37 -7.82 -14.14
CA PRO A 21 -41.14 -7.81 -15.57
C PRO A 21 -39.76 -7.21 -15.88
N PRO A 22 -39.00 -7.80 -16.83
CA PRO A 22 -37.70 -7.28 -17.20
C PRO A 22 -37.82 -5.85 -17.78
N GLY A 23 -36.89 -4.96 -17.46
CA GLY A 23 -36.87 -3.58 -17.96
C GLY A 23 -37.62 -2.55 -17.10
N GLY A 24 -37.78 -2.79 -15.80
CA GLY A 24 -38.29 -1.79 -14.86
C GLY A 24 -37.36 -0.56 -14.77
N ALA A 25 -37.90 0.61 -14.48
CA ALA A 25 -37.13 1.87 -14.40
C ALA A 25 -35.94 1.84 -13.41
N LEU A 26 -35.94 0.90 -12.46
CA LEU A 26 -34.88 0.72 -11.47
C LEU A 26 -33.77 -0.24 -11.92
N ASP A 27 -33.97 -1.03 -12.98
CA ASP A 27 -33.01 -2.04 -13.44
C ASP A 27 -31.70 -1.38 -13.87
N ALA A 28 -31.80 -0.29 -14.65
CA ALA A 28 -30.65 0.50 -15.06
C ALA A 28 -29.89 1.14 -13.87
N VAL A 29 -30.62 1.52 -12.81
CA VAL A 29 -30.01 2.09 -11.60
C VAL A 29 -29.31 1.00 -10.78
N ALA A 30 -29.90 -0.20 -10.73
CA ALA A 30 -29.31 -1.35 -10.07
C ALA A 30 -28.00 -1.76 -10.74
N ASP A 31 -27.94 -1.82 -12.07
CA ASP A 31 -26.71 -2.14 -12.82
C ASP A 31 -25.59 -1.13 -12.55
N VAL A 32 -25.92 0.16 -12.51
CA VAL A 32 -24.95 1.23 -12.20
C VAL A 32 -24.44 1.11 -10.76
N LEU A 33 -25.32 0.83 -9.80
CA LEU A 33 -24.92 0.63 -8.39
C LEU A 33 -24.03 -0.60 -8.22
N VAL A 34 -24.39 -1.72 -8.87
CA VAL A 34 -23.63 -2.97 -8.81
C VAL A 34 -22.25 -2.78 -9.42
N SER A 35 -22.16 -2.20 -10.62
CA SER A 35 -20.89 -1.91 -11.28
C SER A 35 -20.03 -0.94 -10.47
N ALA A 36 -20.61 0.12 -9.90
CA ALA A 36 -19.90 1.04 -9.03
C ALA A 36 -19.38 0.36 -7.76
N GLY A 37 -20.19 -0.50 -7.13
CA GLY A 37 -19.80 -1.29 -5.96
C GLY A 37 -18.65 -2.23 -6.27
N LEU A 38 -18.73 -2.98 -7.36
CA LEU A 38 -17.67 -3.89 -7.82
C LEU A 38 -16.38 -3.14 -8.15
N ALA A 39 -16.47 -2.01 -8.86
CA ALA A 39 -15.33 -1.16 -9.16
C ALA A 39 -14.67 -0.64 -7.86
N GLY A 40 -15.48 -0.20 -6.89
CA GLY A 40 -15.01 0.25 -5.58
C GLY A 40 -14.30 -0.85 -4.80
N CYS A 41 -14.90 -2.04 -4.70
CA CYS A 41 -14.27 -3.20 -4.04
C CYS A 41 -12.94 -3.57 -4.71
N THR A 42 -12.90 -3.59 -6.04
CA THR A 42 -11.69 -3.90 -6.81
C THR A 42 -10.60 -2.85 -6.56
N ALA A 43 -10.96 -1.56 -6.54
CA ALA A 43 -10.03 -0.49 -6.23
C ALA A 43 -9.45 -0.62 -4.83
N LEU A 44 -10.25 -0.97 -3.82
CA LEU A 44 -9.77 -1.20 -2.46
C LEU A 44 -8.82 -2.39 -2.38
N VAL A 45 -9.11 -3.48 -3.10
CA VAL A 45 -8.21 -4.65 -3.16
C VAL A 45 -6.88 -4.29 -3.81
N VAL A 46 -6.91 -3.54 -4.92
CA VAL A 46 -5.69 -3.13 -5.64
C VAL A 46 -4.87 -2.16 -4.79
N ILE A 47 -5.48 -1.11 -4.26
CA ILE A 47 -4.78 -0.10 -3.43
C ILE A 47 -4.29 -0.72 -2.13
N GLY A 48 -5.13 -1.53 -1.46
CA GLY A 48 -4.77 -2.24 -0.24
C GLY A 48 -3.64 -3.24 -0.47
N GLY A 49 -3.69 -4.00 -1.56
CA GLY A 49 -2.65 -4.94 -1.96
C GLY A 49 -1.32 -4.24 -2.27
N LEU A 50 -1.35 -3.16 -3.06
CA LEU A 50 -0.17 -2.33 -3.34
C LEU A 50 0.41 -1.76 -2.04
N ARG A 51 -0.42 -1.14 -1.20
CA ARG A 51 0.03 -0.56 0.08
C ARG A 51 0.66 -1.62 0.97
N LEU A 52 0.05 -2.79 1.09
CA LEU A 52 0.61 -3.88 1.90
C LEU A 52 1.94 -4.40 1.32
N ALA A 53 2.02 -4.57 0.00
CA ALA A 53 3.23 -5.00 -0.68
C ALA A 53 4.37 -3.99 -0.50
N PHE A 54 4.10 -2.69 -0.67
CA PHE A 54 5.09 -1.63 -0.48
C PHE A 54 5.52 -1.50 0.99
N THR A 55 4.59 -1.56 1.95
CA THR A 55 4.93 -1.52 3.38
C THR A 55 5.81 -2.72 3.77
N ARG A 56 5.48 -3.92 3.30
CA ARG A 56 6.29 -5.12 3.58
C ARG A 56 7.68 -5.04 2.95
N ARG A 57 7.78 -4.56 1.70
CA ARG A 57 9.08 -4.33 1.04
C ARG A 57 9.92 -3.31 1.78
N ARG A 58 9.31 -2.21 2.24
CA ARG A 58 10.02 -1.16 2.99
C ARG A 58 10.54 -1.67 4.33
N ALA A 59 9.74 -2.44 5.07
CA ALA A 59 10.15 -3.05 6.33
C ALA A 59 11.29 -4.08 6.18
N ALA A 60 11.29 -4.87 5.10
CA ALA A 60 12.38 -5.80 4.82
C ALA A 60 13.68 -5.06 4.45
N MET A 61 13.57 -3.94 3.73
CA MET A 61 14.73 -3.14 3.31
C MET A 61 15.37 -2.40 4.49
N THR A 62 14.57 -1.88 5.43
CA THR A 62 15.08 -1.20 6.64
C THR A 62 15.83 -2.16 7.57
N LEU A 63 15.31 -3.38 7.78
CA LEU A 63 16.01 -4.43 8.54
C LEU A 63 17.39 -4.76 7.96
N GLY A 64 17.50 -4.79 6.62
CA GLY A 64 18.79 -4.98 5.94
C GLY A 64 19.72 -3.78 6.06
N LEU A 65 19.20 -2.56 6.23
CA LEU A 65 20.03 -1.36 6.33
C LEU A 65 20.63 -1.18 7.72
N GLU A 66 19.85 -1.40 8.78
CA GLU A 66 20.35 -1.35 10.17
C GLU A 66 21.51 -2.35 10.37
N ALA A 67 21.39 -3.56 9.80
CA ALA A 67 22.47 -4.54 9.82
C ALA A 67 23.74 -4.04 9.09
N ARG A 68 23.59 -3.28 8.00
CA ARG A 68 24.73 -2.69 7.25
C ARG A 68 25.35 -1.52 8.00
N ILE A 69 24.56 -0.70 8.69
CA ILE A 69 25.07 0.37 9.56
C ILE A 69 25.83 -0.23 10.75
N ALA A 70 25.29 -1.27 11.38
CA ALA A 70 25.94 -1.99 12.47
C ALA A 70 27.28 -2.60 12.03
N ALA A 71 27.35 -3.22 10.85
CA ALA A 71 28.60 -3.75 10.30
C ALA A 71 29.67 -2.68 10.05
N LEU A 72 29.26 -1.43 9.76
CA LEU A 72 30.18 -0.30 9.59
C LEU A 72 30.65 0.28 10.94
N ALA A 73 29.93 0.04 12.04
CA ALA A 73 30.29 0.56 13.36
C ALA A 73 31.56 -0.08 13.93
N GLU A 74 31.88 -1.30 13.50
CA GLU A 74 33.10 -2.04 13.91
C GLU A 74 34.37 -1.54 13.23
N LEU A 75 34.25 -0.69 12.20
CA LEU A 75 35.39 -0.16 11.45
C LEU A 75 36.05 1.05 12.13
N PRO A 76 37.34 1.30 11.86
CA PRO A 76 37.99 2.56 12.21
C PRO A 76 37.21 3.76 11.66
N GLU A 77 37.22 4.87 12.38
CA GLU A 77 36.32 6.01 12.15
C GLU A 77 36.36 6.56 10.71
N ASP A 78 37.54 6.66 10.10
CA ASP A 78 37.70 7.09 8.71
C ASP A 78 37.05 6.11 7.72
N ALA A 79 37.24 4.81 7.94
CA ALA A 79 36.68 3.75 7.10
C ALA A 79 35.15 3.66 7.28
N ARG A 80 34.66 3.85 8.51
CA ARG A 80 33.23 3.94 8.84
C ARG A 80 32.58 5.09 8.08
N ARG A 81 33.19 6.28 8.10
CA ARG A 81 32.64 7.48 7.45
C ARG A 81 32.54 7.32 5.93
N VAL A 82 33.56 6.74 5.29
CA VAL A 82 33.53 6.43 3.85
C VAL A 82 32.47 5.37 3.52
N GLY A 83 32.37 4.32 4.34
CA GLY A 83 31.36 3.28 4.18
C GLY A 83 29.93 3.83 4.28
N LEU A 84 29.68 4.71 5.25
CA LEU A 84 28.39 5.39 5.40
C LEU A 84 28.07 6.32 4.22
N LEU A 85 29.06 7.03 3.67
CA LEU A 85 28.88 7.84 2.46
C LEU A 85 28.52 6.99 1.22
N HIS A 86 29.13 5.82 1.07
CA HIS A 86 28.76 4.88 0.01
C HIS A 86 27.34 4.33 0.20
N LEU A 87 26.96 4.06 1.44
CA LEU A 87 25.60 3.62 1.76
C LEU A 87 24.57 4.73 1.50
N LEU A 88 24.87 5.99 1.86
CA LEU A 88 24.04 7.16 1.54
C LEU A 88 23.85 7.32 0.02
N ARG A 89 24.92 7.19 -0.76
CA ARG A 89 24.86 7.26 -2.23
C ARG A 89 23.96 6.17 -2.84
N GLN A 90 23.89 5.00 -2.23
CA GLN A 90 23.05 3.89 -2.72
C GLN A 90 21.57 4.09 -2.38
N VAL A 91 21.26 4.70 -1.24
CA VAL A 91 19.88 4.84 -0.74
C VAL A 91 19.24 6.17 -1.16
N ALA A 92 20.01 7.27 -1.13
CA ALA A 92 19.54 8.63 -1.40
C ALA A 92 20.62 9.42 -2.19
N PRO A 93 20.78 9.15 -3.50
CA PRO A 93 21.81 9.79 -4.32
C PRO A 93 21.66 11.31 -4.38
N GLU A 94 20.43 11.83 -4.35
CA GLU A 94 20.15 13.27 -4.38
C GLU A 94 20.68 13.96 -3.11
N ARG A 95 20.58 13.29 -1.96
CA ARG A 95 21.09 13.81 -0.69
C ARG A 95 22.61 13.76 -0.65
N TYR A 96 23.20 12.69 -1.16
CA TYR A 96 24.65 12.58 -1.32
C TYR A 96 25.20 13.73 -2.19
N ASP A 97 24.55 14.03 -3.31
CA ASP A 97 24.96 15.12 -4.21
C ASP A 97 24.81 16.51 -3.54
N ALA A 98 23.81 16.71 -2.68
CA ALA A 98 23.67 17.92 -1.88
C ALA A 98 24.71 18.05 -0.76
N LEU A 99 25.18 16.93 -0.19
CA LEU A 99 26.22 16.90 0.85
C LEU A 99 27.63 17.05 0.27
N ARG A 100 27.85 16.56 -0.95
CA ARG A 100 29.15 16.51 -1.62
C ARG A 100 29.94 17.83 -1.59
N PRO A 101 29.36 19.03 -1.77
CA PRO A 101 30.10 20.29 -1.71
C PRO A 101 30.63 20.60 -0.31
N ASN A 102 29.93 20.17 0.74
CA ASN A 102 30.29 20.44 2.13
C ASN A 102 31.31 19.43 2.67
N LEU A 103 31.38 18.23 2.10
CA LEU A 103 32.38 17.21 2.49
C LEU A 103 33.84 17.65 2.27
N TYR A 104 34.07 18.55 1.31
CA TYR A 104 35.41 19.08 1.02
C TYR A 104 35.72 20.39 1.77
N ARG A 105 34.79 20.88 2.60
CA ARG A 105 35.03 22.06 3.43
C ARG A 105 35.69 21.65 4.74
N ARG A 106 36.85 22.26 5.01
CA ARG A 106 37.69 21.99 6.18
C ARG A 106 36.98 22.24 7.52
N ASP A 107 35.99 23.15 7.54
CA ASP A 107 35.27 23.57 8.75
C ASP A 107 33.91 22.88 8.92
N ALA A 108 33.54 21.95 8.04
CA ALA A 108 32.26 21.28 8.07
C ALA A 108 32.34 19.99 8.90
N GLU A 109 31.95 20.07 10.18
CA GLU A 109 31.66 18.89 11.00
C GLU A 109 30.32 18.28 10.57
N ILE A 110 30.36 17.38 9.60
CA ILE A 110 29.18 16.66 9.12
C ILE A 110 29.08 15.32 9.83
N ASP A 111 28.03 15.14 10.63
CA ASP A 111 27.65 13.82 11.13
C ASP A 111 26.96 13.02 10.00
N VAL A 112 27.76 12.19 9.34
CA VAL A 112 27.32 11.36 8.21
C VAL A 112 26.36 10.26 8.67
N GLU A 113 26.49 9.79 9.91
CA GLU A 113 25.63 8.73 10.45
C GLU A 113 24.22 9.26 10.71
N ALA A 114 24.10 10.47 11.28
CA ALA A 114 22.83 11.15 11.46
C ALA A 114 22.13 11.43 10.12
N GLU A 115 22.87 11.86 9.09
CA GLU A 115 22.31 12.10 7.75
C GLU A 115 21.80 10.82 7.08
N VAL A 116 22.53 9.70 7.24
CA VAL A 116 22.08 8.38 6.78
C VAL A 116 20.82 7.97 7.52
N ARG A 117 20.76 8.09 8.85
CA ARG A 117 19.59 7.69 9.65
C ARG A 117 18.36 8.57 9.40
N ALA A 118 18.53 9.83 9.01
CA ALA A 118 17.44 10.77 8.74
C ALA A 118 16.76 10.59 7.38
N HIS A 119 17.45 9.97 6.40
CA HIS A 119 16.97 9.82 5.02
C HIS A 119 16.65 8.37 4.62
N VAL A 120 16.54 7.50 5.63
CA VAL A 120 16.14 6.09 5.55
C VAL A 120 14.76 5.95 6.16
#